data_AF-A0A387G3M0-F1
#
_entry.id   AF-A0A387G3M0-F1
#
_cell.length_a   1.000
_cell.length_b   1.000
_cell.length_c   1.000
_cell.angle_alpha   90.00
_cell.angle_beta   90.00
_cell.angle_gamma   90.00
#
_symmetry.space_group_name_H-M   'P 1'
#
loop_
_entity.id
_entity.type
_entity.pdbx_description
1 polymer ?
#
loop_
_entity_poly.entity_id
_entity_poly.type
_entity_poly.pdbx_seq_one_letter_code
_entity_poly.pdbx_strand_id
1 'polypeptide(L)'
;MPQEFSQSIGLCRGSPGRRVRRHPGGFVLTRDRLDELVPIEPAAMVPRTYAMIRKAATLGTFQIESRAQMSMLPRIKPRTFYDLVIEVAIVRPGPIQGDMVHPYLRRREGKEKVDYPKPELENVLGKTLGVPLFQEQAMRVAIECAGFTPGEADQLRRAMATFKHNGGVSKFGQKLIAGMVANGYEREFAEKTFKQLERFGSYGFLESHAASFALIAYASSWLKCWHPDVFCAALLNAQPMGFYAPAQIVRDARNHGVEVRPVCVNASLWDCTLEPKNDEDRFAVRLGLRMVKGLANAAAAAIVAARAEQLFSSVDDLRPRG
;
A
#
# COMPACT_ATOMS: atom_id res chain seq x y z
N MET A 1 -0.68 10.92 -5.33
CA MET A 1 -1.31 9.95 -4.39
C MET A 1 -2.15 10.56 -3.25
N PRO A 2 -1.69 11.46 -2.35
CA PRO A 2 -2.60 12.07 -1.35
C PRO A 2 -3.76 12.86 -2.01
N GLN A 3 -3.46 13.56 -3.11
CA GLN A 3 -4.46 14.28 -3.90
C GLN A 3 -5.44 13.35 -4.63
N GLU A 4 -5.01 12.18 -5.08
CA GLU A 4 -5.82 11.18 -5.81
C GLU A 4 -6.84 10.52 -4.88
N PHE A 5 -6.42 10.25 -3.63
CA PHE A 5 -7.30 9.77 -2.57
C PHE A 5 -8.34 10.84 -2.20
N SER A 6 -7.94 12.11 -2.12
CA SER A 6 -8.85 13.23 -1.88
C SER A 6 -9.88 13.40 -3.01
N GLN A 7 -9.47 13.30 -4.27
CA GLN A 7 -10.38 13.35 -5.43
C GLN A 7 -11.36 12.17 -5.45
N SER A 8 -10.88 10.97 -5.12
CA SER A 8 -11.74 9.78 -4.98
C SER A 8 -12.81 9.96 -3.90
N ILE A 9 -12.43 10.51 -2.74
CA ILE A 9 -13.35 10.82 -1.65
C ILE A 9 -14.36 11.91 -2.07
N GLY A 10 -13.94 12.89 -2.87
CA GLY A 10 -14.81 13.93 -3.42
C GLY A 10 -15.92 13.36 -4.31
N LEU A 11 -15.59 12.37 -5.15
CA LEU A 11 -16.54 11.67 -6.03
C LEU A 11 -17.54 10.77 -5.26
N CYS A 12 -17.21 10.35 -4.04
CA CYS A 12 -18.10 9.57 -3.17
C CYS A 12 -19.15 10.43 -2.42
N ARG A 13 -19.11 11.77 -2.51
CA ARG A 13 -20.10 12.65 -1.84
C ARG A 13 -21.42 12.61 -2.62
N GLY A 14 -22.36 11.75 -2.19
CA GLY A 14 -23.73 11.73 -2.71
C GLY A 14 -24.36 10.34 -2.88
N SER A 15 -23.61 9.24 -2.67
CA SER A 15 -24.18 7.89 -2.76
C SER A 15 -25.01 7.54 -1.52
N PRO A 16 -26.26 7.04 -1.65
CA PRO A 16 -27.07 6.62 -0.51
C PRO A 16 -26.34 5.55 0.32
N GLY A 17 -26.38 5.71 1.65
CA GLY A 17 -25.55 4.97 2.60
C GLY A 17 -25.72 3.45 2.52
N ARG A 18 -24.74 2.76 1.94
CA ARG A 18 -24.60 1.30 2.06
C ARG A 18 -23.66 0.99 3.24
N ARG A 19 -24.29 0.62 4.37
CA ARG A 19 -23.72 0.24 5.68
C ARG A 19 -23.05 1.37 6.47
N VAL A 20 -23.32 1.38 7.78
CA VAL A 20 -22.67 2.26 8.77
C VAL A 20 -21.15 2.21 8.59
N ARG A 21 -20.54 3.38 8.43
CA ARG A 21 -19.15 3.57 8.00
C ARG A 21 -18.18 2.89 8.97
N ARG A 22 -17.43 1.89 8.51
CA ARG A 22 -16.25 1.33 9.20
C ARG A 22 -14.94 1.85 8.59
N HIS A 23 -14.74 3.17 8.63
CA HIS A 23 -13.45 3.79 8.26
C HIS A 23 -12.98 4.70 9.40
N PRO A 24 -11.82 4.45 10.04
CA PRO A 24 -11.18 5.45 10.87
C PRO A 24 -10.60 6.54 9.96
N GLY A 25 -11.26 7.69 9.92
CA GLY A 25 -10.85 8.88 9.16
C GLY A 25 -10.08 9.93 9.96
N GLY A 26 -9.68 9.61 11.20
CA GLY A 26 -9.00 10.51 12.12
C GLY A 26 -8.65 9.81 13.44
N PHE A 27 -7.94 10.51 14.32
CA PHE A 27 -7.69 10.06 15.69
C PHE A 27 -8.62 10.83 16.63
N VAL A 28 -9.30 10.10 17.52
CA VAL A 28 -10.12 10.69 18.58
C VAL A 28 -9.31 10.59 19.87
N LEU A 29 -9.08 11.73 20.51
CA LEU A 29 -8.51 11.80 21.85
C LEU A 29 -9.65 12.10 22.82
N THR A 30 -9.84 11.23 23.79
CA THR A 30 -10.82 11.42 24.87
C THR A 30 -10.10 11.46 26.21
N ARG A 31 -10.67 12.20 27.16
CA ARG A 31 -10.16 12.25 28.54
C ARG A 31 -10.40 10.93 29.27
N ASP A 32 -11.51 10.27 28.95
CA ASP A 32 -11.95 9.00 29.52
C ASP A 32 -11.96 7.89 28.46
N ARG A 33 -12.31 6.66 28.85
CA ARG A 33 -12.35 5.49 27.95
C ARG A 33 -13.29 5.70 26.75
N LEU A 34 -12.74 5.59 25.54
CA LEU A 34 -13.47 5.87 24.29
C LEU A 34 -14.70 4.96 24.08
N ASP A 35 -14.63 3.72 24.56
CA ASP A 35 -15.70 2.72 24.42
C ASP A 35 -16.93 2.97 25.30
N GLU A 36 -16.80 3.83 26.32
CA GLU A 36 -17.93 4.29 27.14
C GLU A 36 -18.64 5.50 26.51
N LEU A 37 -17.95 6.23 25.63
CA LEU A 37 -18.44 7.45 24.99
C LEU A 37 -19.08 7.17 23.62
N VAL A 38 -18.52 6.23 22.87
CA VAL A 38 -19.02 5.81 21.55
C VAL A 38 -18.84 4.30 21.36
N PRO A 39 -19.80 3.60 20.74
CA PRO A 39 -19.62 2.20 20.38
C PRO A 39 -18.41 2.01 19.46
N ILE A 40 -17.44 1.21 19.89
CA ILE A 40 -16.26 0.85 19.08
C ILE A 40 -16.45 -0.54 18.46
N GLU A 41 -16.10 -0.68 17.19
CA GLU A 41 -16.05 -1.97 16.50
C GLU A 41 -14.65 -2.18 15.90
N PRO A 42 -14.16 -3.43 15.83
CA PRO A 42 -12.95 -3.74 15.09
C PRO A 42 -13.09 -3.27 13.64
N ALA A 43 -12.07 -2.57 13.14
CA ALA A 43 -11.91 -2.30 11.70
C ALA A 43 -11.62 -3.64 10.99
N ALA A 44 -12.64 -4.49 10.87
CA ALA A 44 -12.52 -5.81 10.30
C ALA A 44 -12.12 -5.67 8.83
N MET A 45 -10.89 -6.04 8.51
CA MET A 45 -10.41 -6.03 7.15
C MET A 45 -11.13 -7.12 6.36
N VAL A 46 -11.82 -6.72 5.29
CA VAL A 46 -12.83 -7.56 4.66
C VAL A 46 -12.16 -8.63 3.79
N PRO A 47 -12.54 -9.92 3.90
CA PRO A 47 -11.87 -11.00 3.17
C PRO A 47 -11.75 -10.79 1.65
N ARG A 48 -12.74 -10.09 1.05
CA ARG A 48 -12.77 -9.77 -0.39
C ARG A 48 -11.60 -8.87 -0.82
N THR A 49 -11.26 -7.84 -0.04
CA THR A 49 -10.15 -6.92 -0.37
C THR A 49 -8.82 -7.66 -0.37
N TYR A 50 -8.57 -8.49 0.63
CA TYR A 50 -7.38 -9.34 0.61
C TYR A 50 -7.38 -10.35 -0.52
N ALA A 51 -8.54 -10.91 -0.89
CA ALA A 51 -8.63 -11.82 -2.03
C ALA A 51 -8.21 -11.13 -3.34
N MET A 52 -8.59 -9.87 -3.54
CA MET A 52 -8.13 -9.05 -4.67
C MET A 52 -6.62 -8.79 -4.61
N ILE A 53 -6.12 -8.37 -3.45
CA ILE A 53 -4.70 -8.10 -3.20
C ILE A 53 -3.85 -9.35 -3.50
N ARG A 54 -4.24 -10.53 -3.00
CA ARG A 54 -3.52 -11.80 -3.24
C ARG A 54 -3.47 -12.22 -4.71
N LYS A 55 -4.42 -11.77 -5.52
CA LYS A 55 -4.43 -11.97 -6.98
C LYS A 55 -3.57 -10.96 -7.73
N ALA A 56 -2.87 -10.08 -7.01
CA ALA A 56 -2.09 -8.96 -7.57
C ALA A 56 -2.92 -7.99 -8.43
N ALA A 57 -4.24 -7.91 -8.18
CA ALA A 57 -5.13 -6.96 -8.85
C ALA A 57 -5.07 -5.58 -8.17
N THR A 58 -3.86 -5.03 -8.09
CA THR A 58 -3.52 -3.84 -7.28
C THR A 58 -3.10 -2.62 -8.13
N LEU A 59 -3.37 -2.62 -9.44
CA LEU A 59 -3.09 -1.48 -10.32
C LEU A 59 -3.76 -0.22 -9.77
N GLY A 60 -2.98 0.86 -9.60
CA GLY A 60 -3.44 2.15 -9.08
C GLY A 60 -3.54 2.23 -7.56
N THR A 61 -3.26 1.13 -6.83
CA THR A 61 -3.35 1.11 -5.36
C THR A 61 -2.02 1.55 -4.73
N PHE A 62 -2.11 2.22 -3.59
CA PHE A 62 -0.95 2.84 -2.95
C PHE A 62 0.11 1.80 -2.56
N GLN A 63 1.36 2.03 -2.95
CA GLN A 63 2.59 1.27 -2.61
C GLN A 63 2.67 -0.20 -3.07
N ILE A 64 1.56 -0.90 -3.31
CA ILE A 64 1.54 -2.33 -3.67
C ILE A 64 1.19 -2.60 -5.14
N GLU A 65 1.36 -1.60 -6.00
CA GLU A 65 1.03 -1.65 -7.42
C GLU A 65 2.21 -1.96 -8.35
N SER A 66 3.45 -1.69 -7.92
CA SER A 66 4.62 -1.88 -8.80
C SER A 66 4.76 -3.35 -9.25
N ARG A 67 5.42 -3.61 -10.39
CA ARG A 67 5.62 -4.99 -10.87
C ARG A 67 6.29 -5.88 -9.83
N ALA A 68 7.27 -5.35 -9.09
CA ALA A 68 7.97 -6.07 -8.04
C ALA A 68 6.99 -6.43 -6.90
N GLN A 69 6.17 -5.48 -6.45
CA GLN A 69 5.14 -5.70 -5.43
C GLN A 69 4.08 -6.72 -5.90
N MET A 70 3.53 -6.52 -7.10
CA MET A 70 2.56 -7.45 -7.70
C MET A 70 3.11 -8.88 -7.84
N SER A 71 4.42 -9.06 -8.03
CA SER A 71 5.03 -10.39 -8.07
C SER A 71 5.15 -11.06 -6.69
N MET A 72 5.17 -10.28 -5.61
CA MET A 72 5.29 -10.77 -4.23
C MET A 72 3.92 -11.09 -3.62
N LEU A 73 2.88 -10.33 -3.93
CA LEU A 73 1.53 -10.51 -3.40
C LEU A 73 0.98 -11.96 -3.46
N PRO A 74 1.11 -12.70 -4.59
CA PRO A 74 0.65 -14.10 -4.66
C PRO A 74 1.48 -15.07 -3.81
N ARG A 75 2.69 -14.68 -3.43
CA ARG A 75 3.62 -15.47 -2.62
C ARG A 75 3.42 -15.20 -1.13
N ILE A 76 3.36 -13.92 -0.74
CA ILE A 76 3.13 -13.48 0.65
C ILE A 76 1.72 -13.85 1.12
N LYS A 77 0.75 -13.81 0.19
CA LYS A 77 -0.66 -14.11 0.43
C LYS A 77 -1.21 -13.35 1.65
N PRO A 78 -1.27 -12.00 1.62
CA PRO A 78 -1.76 -11.22 2.76
C PRO A 78 -3.16 -11.66 3.24
N ARG A 79 -3.32 -11.81 4.55
CA ARG A 79 -4.57 -12.17 5.24
C ARG A 79 -4.87 -11.23 6.41
N THR A 80 -3.83 -10.62 6.98
CA THR A 80 -3.92 -9.71 8.11
C THR A 80 -3.35 -8.34 7.76
N PHE A 81 -3.63 -7.33 8.59
CA PHE A 81 -3.08 -6.00 8.39
C PHE A 81 -1.56 -6.05 8.41
N TYR A 82 -1.00 -6.82 9.34
CA TYR A 82 0.44 -6.98 9.52
C TYR A 82 1.12 -7.58 8.28
N ASP A 83 0.44 -8.45 7.53
CA ASP A 83 0.99 -8.95 6.27
C ASP A 83 1.19 -7.82 5.23
N LEU A 84 0.34 -6.78 5.23
CA LEU A 84 0.53 -5.60 4.37
C LEU A 84 1.66 -4.72 4.87
N VAL A 85 1.85 -4.63 6.19
CA VAL A 85 3.01 -3.95 6.79
C VAL A 85 4.31 -4.58 6.28
N ILE A 86 4.35 -5.92 6.25
CA ILE A 86 5.47 -6.68 5.68
C ILE A 86 5.61 -6.46 4.16
N GLU A 87 4.51 -6.53 3.40
CA GLU A 87 4.51 -6.30 1.93
C GLU A 87 5.14 -4.95 1.56
N VAL A 88 4.74 -3.88 2.27
CA VAL A 88 5.28 -2.53 2.09
C VAL A 88 6.77 -2.47 2.43
N ALA A 89 7.22 -3.29 3.37
CA ALA A 89 8.59 -3.27 3.87
C ALA A 89 9.57 -4.10 3.04
N ILE A 90 9.12 -5.26 2.52
CA ILE A 90 9.97 -6.33 2.03
C ILE A 90 10.51 -6.09 0.61
N VAL A 91 9.78 -5.39 -0.24
CA VAL A 91 10.19 -5.12 -1.63
C VAL A 91 11.03 -3.86 -1.70
N ARG A 92 12.26 -3.97 -1.17
CA ARG A 92 13.24 -2.88 -1.13
C ARG A 92 14.66 -3.37 -1.39
N PRO A 93 15.58 -2.49 -1.85
CA PRO A 93 16.97 -2.88 -2.10
C PRO A 93 17.63 -3.59 -0.91
N GLY A 94 17.32 -3.17 0.31
CA GLY A 94 17.83 -3.78 1.53
C GLY A 94 17.50 -5.23 1.76
N PRO A 95 16.23 -5.57 2.02
CA PRO A 95 15.83 -6.97 2.21
C PRO A 95 16.26 -7.88 1.05
N ILE A 96 16.29 -7.35 -0.19
CA ILE A 96 16.74 -8.08 -1.39
C ILE A 96 18.24 -8.37 -1.32
N GLN A 97 19.07 -7.36 -1.05
CA GLN A 97 20.53 -7.51 -0.93
C GLN A 97 20.94 -8.24 0.36
N GLY A 98 20.11 -8.17 1.40
CA GLY A 98 20.31 -8.81 2.70
C GLY A 98 19.99 -10.30 2.73
N ASP A 99 19.53 -10.88 1.61
CA ASP A 99 19.02 -12.26 1.52
C ASP A 99 17.92 -12.56 2.55
N MET A 100 17.03 -11.59 2.79
CA MET A 100 15.94 -11.71 3.77
C MET A 100 14.62 -12.09 3.11
N VAL A 101 14.42 -11.67 1.86
CA VAL A 101 13.18 -11.93 1.10
C VAL A 101 12.98 -13.43 0.89
N HIS A 102 14.00 -14.15 0.44
CA HIS A 102 13.88 -15.57 0.11
C HIS A 102 13.58 -16.45 1.34
N PRO A 103 14.29 -16.32 2.48
CA PRO A 103 13.93 -17.03 3.72
C PRO A 103 12.50 -16.75 4.17
N TYR A 104 12.09 -15.47 4.21
CA TYR A 104 10.73 -15.12 4.61
C TYR A 104 9.68 -15.79 3.71
N LEU A 105 9.87 -15.74 2.39
CA LEU A 105 8.93 -16.34 1.44
C LEU A 105 8.90 -17.86 1.53
N ARG A 106 10.05 -18.55 1.67
CA ARG A 106 10.07 -20.01 1.84
C ARG A 106 9.32 -20.43 3.10
N ARG A 107 9.50 -19.71 4.20
CA ARG A 107 8.79 -19.95 5.48
C ARG A 107 7.31 -19.67 5.34
N ARG A 108 6.94 -18.55 4.70
CA ARG A 108 5.55 -18.18 4.44
C ARG A 108 4.83 -19.18 3.52
N GLU A 109 5.55 -19.76 2.57
CA GLU A 109 5.07 -20.80 1.65
C GLU A 109 5.06 -22.21 2.29
N GLY A 110 5.56 -22.37 3.52
CA GLY A 110 5.66 -23.66 4.21
C GLY A 110 6.77 -24.58 3.69
N LYS A 111 7.70 -24.05 2.88
CA LYS A 111 8.84 -24.79 2.30
C LYS A 111 10.05 -24.88 3.24
N GLU A 112 10.10 -24.04 4.26
CA GLU A 112 11.14 -23.99 5.28
C GLU A 112 10.46 -23.86 6.64
N LYS A 113 10.79 -24.72 7.61
CA LYS A 113 10.31 -24.57 8.98
C LYS A 113 10.98 -23.36 9.62
N VAL A 114 10.20 -22.58 10.37
CA VAL A 114 10.78 -21.52 11.19
C VAL A 114 11.36 -22.16 12.45
N ASP A 115 12.62 -21.85 12.73
CA ASP A 115 13.31 -22.29 13.93
C ASP A 115 13.51 -21.09 14.87
N TYR A 116 13.06 -21.26 16.10
CA TYR A 116 13.23 -20.30 17.18
C TYR A 116 13.96 -21.02 18.32
N PRO A 117 15.29 -20.87 18.43
CA PRO A 117 16.05 -21.57 19.47
C PRO A 117 15.55 -21.27 20.88
N LYS A 118 14.95 -20.08 21.09
CA LYS A 118 14.37 -19.66 22.36
C LYS A 118 13.10 -18.80 22.20
N PRO A 119 12.22 -18.76 23.22
CA PRO A 119 10.99 -17.98 23.20
C PRO A 119 11.19 -16.47 23.04
N GLU A 120 12.29 -15.91 23.54
CA GLU A 120 12.59 -14.48 23.43
C GLU A 120 12.72 -14.06 21.96
N LEU A 121 13.36 -14.88 21.14
CA LEU A 121 13.47 -14.60 19.71
C LEU A 121 12.12 -14.71 18.99
N GLU A 122 11.29 -15.67 19.37
CA GLU A 122 9.93 -15.81 18.84
C GLU A 122 9.06 -14.60 19.21
N ASN A 123 9.20 -14.06 20.42
CA ASN A 123 8.49 -12.85 20.85
C ASN A 123 8.86 -11.59 20.04
N VAL A 124 10.05 -11.57 19.43
CA VAL A 124 10.52 -10.46 18.59
C VAL A 124 10.21 -10.68 17.11
N LEU A 125 10.54 -11.87 16.59
CA LEU A 125 10.52 -12.18 15.16
C LEU A 125 9.39 -13.14 14.75
N GLY A 126 8.51 -13.53 15.66
CA GLY A 126 7.36 -14.42 15.43
C GLY A 126 6.51 -13.95 14.25
N LYS A 127 6.13 -12.67 14.27
CA LYS A 127 5.29 -12.06 13.24
C LYS A 127 5.95 -11.96 11.86
N THR A 128 7.29 -11.99 11.81
CA THR A 128 8.08 -11.94 10.57
C THR A 128 8.77 -13.27 10.27
N LEU A 129 8.27 -14.37 10.83
CA LEU A 129 8.74 -15.74 10.57
C LEU A 129 10.25 -15.89 10.79
N GLY A 130 10.78 -15.30 11.87
CA GLY A 130 12.20 -15.42 12.23
C GLY A 130 13.14 -14.65 11.31
N VAL A 131 12.63 -13.68 10.54
CA VAL A 131 13.44 -12.79 9.69
C VAL A 131 13.33 -11.37 10.22
N PRO A 132 14.45 -10.69 10.53
CA PRO A 132 14.42 -9.29 10.95
C PRO A 132 14.10 -8.40 9.74
N LEU A 133 12.93 -7.76 9.74
CA LEU A 133 12.46 -6.87 8.66
C LEU A 133 12.35 -5.40 9.08
N PHE A 134 12.35 -5.11 10.39
CA PHE A 134 12.21 -3.76 10.92
C PHE A 134 13.35 -3.34 11.86
N GLN A 135 13.64 -2.03 11.93
CA GLN A 135 14.67 -1.49 12.83
C GLN A 135 14.37 -1.77 14.29
N GLU A 136 13.09 -1.65 14.66
CA GLU A 136 12.60 -1.92 16.00
C GLU A 136 12.84 -3.40 16.39
N GLN A 137 12.69 -4.33 15.44
CA GLN A 137 13.01 -5.74 15.67
C GLN A 137 14.51 -5.96 15.91
N ALA A 138 15.37 -5.33 15.11
CA ALA A 138 16.82 -5.41 15.29
C ALA A 138 17.24 -4.96 16.70
N MET A 139 16.68 -3.84 17.18
CA MET A 139 16.92 -3.35 18.53
C MET A 139 16.41 -4.32 19.60
N ARG A 140 15.19 -4.85 19.42
CA ARG A 140 14.60 -5.82 20.36
C ARG A 140 15.39 -7.11 20.43
N VAL A 141 15.93 -7.62 19.31
CA VAL A 141 16.85 -8.78 19.32
C VAL A 141 18.09 -8.46 20.16
N ALA A 142 18.69 -7.28 20.00
CA ALA A 142 19.87 -6.93 20.80
C ALA A 142 19.57 -6.84 22.31
N ILE A 143 18.40 -6.31 22.68
CA ILE A 143 17.98 -6.20 24.09
C ILE A 143 17.61 -7.58 24.65
N GLU A 144 16.63 -8.24 24.04
CA GLU A 144 16.00 -9.45 24.57
C GLU A 144 16.88 -10.70 24.38
N CYS A 145 17.66 -10.79 23.30
CA CYS A 145 18.49 -11.97 23.01
C CYS A 145 19.96 -11.79 23.42
N ALA A 146 20.49 -10.57 23.43
CA ALA A 146 21.91 -10.31 23.73
C ALA A 146 22.17 -9.46 24.99
N GLY A 147 21.12 -9.03 25.71
CA GLY A 147 21.25 -8.30 26.97
C GLY A 147 21.73 -6.85 26.82
N PHE A 148 21.51 -6.21 25.67
CA PHE A 148 21.83 -4.79 25.50
C PHE A 148 20.90 -3.93 26.35
N THR A 149 21.43 -2.84 26.91
CA THR A 149 20.57 -1.78 27.43
C THR A 149 19.86 -1.04 26.29
N PRO A 150 18.69 -0.40 26.53
CA PRO A 150 18.01 0.38 25.49
C PRO A 150 18.90 1.45 24.83
N GLY A 151 19.78 2.08 25.60
CA GLY A 151 20.75 3.06 25.09
C GLY A 151 21.78 2.43 24.15
N GLU A 152 22.27 1.24 24.47
CA GLU A 152 23.21 0.50 23.61
C GLU A 152 22.54 -0.02 22.34
N ALA A 153 21.28 -0.44 22.42
CA ALA A 153 20.51 -0.87 21.27
C ALA A 153 20.26 0.29 20.28
N ASP A 154 20.01 1.51 20.77
CA ASP A 154 19.89 2.69 19.91
C ASP A 154 21.25 3.14 19.35
N GLN A 155 22.35 2.97 20.09
CA GLN A 155 23.71 3.16 19.55
C GLN A 155 24.01 2.15 18.42
N LEU A 156 23.65 0.87 18.61
CA LEU A 156 23.73 -0.15 17.56
C LEU A 156 22.91 0.26 16.33
N ARG A 157 21.66 0.70 16.51
CA ARG A 157 20.81 1.18 15.41
C ARG A 157 21.44 2.36 14.65
N ARG A 158 22.01 3.34 15.36
CA ARG A 158 22.69 4.49 14.75
C ARG A 158 23.95 4.06 13.99
N ALA A 159 24.77 3.18 14.56
CA ALA A 159 25.94 2.62 13.91
C ALA A 159 25.58 1.78 12.68
N MET A 160 24.44 1.10 12.73
CA MET A 160 23.88 0.35 11.61
C MET A 160 23.49 1.26 10.43
N ALA A 161 23.06 2.50 10.65
CA ALA A 161 22.72 3.42 9.57
C ALA A 161 23.96 3.97 8.81
N THR A 162 25.12 4.06 9.46
CA THR A 162 26.38 4.57 8.88
C THR A 162 27.28 3.46 8.30
N PHE A 163 26.69 2.27 8.11
CA PHE A 163 27.36 1.00 7.81
C PHE A 163 28.37 1.05 6.67
N LYS A 164 28.04 1.76 5.59
CA LYS A 164 28.83 1.76 4.34
C LYS A 164 30.18 2.47 4.44
N HIS A 165 30.44 3.22 5.51
CA HIS A 165 31.54 4.18 5.51
C HIS A 165 32.60 4.01 6.60
N ASN A 166 32.28 3.48 7.80
CA ASN A 166 33.12 3.79 8.98
C ASN A 166 33.69 2.61 9.81
N GLY A 167 33.55 1.34 9.45
CA GLY A 167 34.29 0.22 10.11
C GLY A 167 34.03 -0.02 11.62
N GLY A 168 33.25 0.82 12.30
CA GLY A 168 32.99 0.78 13.76
C GLY A 168 32.07 -0.35 14.24
N VAL A 169 31.69 -1.27 13.34
CA VAL A 169 30.66 -2.28 13.57
C VAL A 169 31.21 -3.51 14.30
N SER A 170 32.49 -3.83 14.10
CA SER A 170 33.13 -5.02 14.70
C SER A 170 32.92 -5.10 16.22
N LYS A 171 32.97 -3.96 16.92
CA LYS A 171 32.77 -3.88 18.37
C LYS A 171 31.35 -4.27 18.80
N PHE A 172 30.33 -3.78 18.10
CA PHE A 172 28.93 -4.12 18.42
C PHE A 172 28.59 -5.55 18.00
N GLY A 173 29.17 -6.05 16.91
CA GLY A 173 29.00 -7.44 16.49
C GLY A 173 29.55 -8.44 17.49
N GLN A 174 30.77 -8.22 17.97
CA GLN A 174 31.36 -9.06 19.02
C GLN A 174 30.52 -9.05 20.30
N LYS A 175 30.05 -7.86 20.73
CA LYS A 175 29.20 -7.74 21.90
C LYS A 175 27.85 -8.45 21.73
N LEU A 176 27.21 -8.31 20.56
CA LEU A 176 25.95 -9.00 20.25
C LEU A 176 26.12 -10.51 20.30
N ILE A 177 27.14 -11.04 19.62
CA ILE A 177 27.42 -12.48 19.56
C ILE A 177 27.74 -13.01 20.97
N ALA A 178 28.60 -12.32 21.71
CA ALA A 178 28.95 -12.72 23.08
C ALA A 178 27.73 -12.70 24.01
N GLY A 179 26.87 -11.68 23.90
CA GLY A 179 25.63 -11.58 24.67
C GLY A 179 24.65 -12.71 24.35
N MET A 180 24.44 -13.02 23.07
CA MET A 180 23.59 -14.14 22.66
C MET A 180 24.16 -15.48 23.16
N VAL A 181 25.46 -15.71 23.05
CA VAL A 181 26.09 -16.95 23.55
C VAL A 181 25.97 -17.05 25.08
N ALA A 182 26.19 -15.95 25.82
CA ALA A 182 25.99 -15.92 27.26
C ALA A 182 24.53 -16.21 27.66
N ASN A 183 23.58 -15.77 26.83
CA ASN A 183 22.17 -16.08 26.96
C ASN A 183 21.79 -17.44 26.38
N GLY A 184 22.75 -18.33 26.06
CA GLY A 184 22.52 -19.72 25.69
C GLY A 184 22.09 -19.96 24.25
N TYR A 185 22.37 -19.05 23.32
CA TYR A 185 22.24 -19.30 21.88
C TYR A 185 23.52 -19.96 21.34
N GLU A 186 23.39 -20.83 20.33
CA GLU A 186 24.55 -21.36 19.62
C GLU A 186 25.33 -20.25 18.92
N ARG A 187 26.67 -20.32 18.94
CA ARG A 187 27.53 -19.29 18.34
C ARG A 187 27.26 -19.12 16.84
N GLU A 188 27.07 -20.21 16.10
CA GLU A 188 26.76 -20.16 14.67
C GLU A 188 25.45 -19.41 14.41
N PHE A 189 24.43 -19.63 15.24
CA PHE A 189 23.15 -18.93 15.16
C PHE A 189 23.31 -17.43 15.45
N ALA A 190 24.08 -17.08 16.48
CA ALA A 190 24.35 -15.69 16.84
C ALA A 190 25.12 -14.94 15.72
N GLU A 191 26.12 -15.58 15.12
CA GLU A 191 26.88 -15.03 13.98
C GLU A 191 26.00 -14.83 12.75
N LYS A 192 25.11 -15.79 12.45
CA LYS A 192 24.14 -15.67 11.35
C LYS A 192 23.15 -14.53 11.59
N THR A 193 22.64 -14.41 12.82
CA THR A 193 21.75 -13.32 13.23
C THR A 193 22.44 -11.98 13.09
N PHE A 194 23.68 -11.86 13.56
CA PHE A 194 24.49 -10.66 13.39
C PHE A 194 24.67 -10.29 11.92
N LYS A 195 25.04 -11.24 11.04
CA LYS A 195 25.17 -10.99 9.58
C LYS A 195 23.87 -10.50 8.94
N GLN A 196 22.71 -10.98 9.39
CA GLN A 196 21.42 -10.48 8.92
C GLN A 196 21.19 -9.04 9.39
N LEU A 197 21.40 -8.74 10.67
CA LEU A 197 21.30 -7.38 11.20
C LEU A 197 22.31 -6.43 10.54
N GLU A 198 23.50 -6.90 10.23
CA GLU A 198 24.56 -6.17 9.54
C GLU A 198 24.07 -5.62 8.19
N ARG A 199 23.55 -6.51 7.36
CA ARG A 199 23.01 -6.17 6.03
C ARG A 199 21.72 -5.34 6.12
N PHE A 200 21.01 -5.43 7.25
CA PHE A 200 19.81 -4.66 7.51
C PHE A 200 20.11 -3.18 7.74
N GLY A 201 21.24 -2.82 8.36
CA GLY A 201 21.49 -1.46 8.85
C GLY A 201 21.40 -0.34 7.81
N SER A 202 21.83 -0.63 6.59
CA SER A 202 21.82 0.34 5.49
C SER A 202 20.45 0.55 4.83
N TYR A 203 19.46 -0.29 5.16
CA TYR A 203 18.16 -0.30 4.49
C TYR A 203 16.98 -0.62 5.41
N GLY A 204 17.22 -0.61 6.72
CA GLY A 204 16.24 -1.01 7.70
C GLY A 204 15.05 -0.07 7.67
N PHE A 205 13.85 -0.63 7.66
CA PHE A 205 12.64 0.18 7.62
C PHE A 205 12.00 0.28 9.00
N LEU A 206 11.40 1.43 9.29
CA LEU A 206 10.65 1.66 10.52
C LEU A 206 9.30 0.95 10.43
N GLU A 207 9.00 0.12 11.41
CA GLU A 207 7.75 -0.64 11.50
C GLU A 207 6.54 0.29 11.57
N SER A 208 6.64 1.35 12.37
CA SER A 208 5.59 2.39 12.49
C SER A 208 5.29 3.08 11.16
N HIS A 209 6.33 3.41 10.39
CA HIS A 209 6.17 4.00 9.07
C HIS A 209 5.53 3.00 8.09
N ALA A 210 5.96 1.74 8.10
CA ALA A 210 5.33 0.66 7.32
C ALA A 210 3.85 0.50 7.63
N ALA A 211 3.49 0.53 8.92
CA ALA A 211 2.10 0.43 9.36
C ALA A 211 1.26 1.58 8.81
N SER A 212 1.75 2.83 8.89
CA SER A 212 1.03 3.98 8.32
C SER A 212 0.80 3.85 6.80
N PHE A 213 1.79 3.37 6.04
CA PHE A 213 1.66 3.18 4.60
C PHE A 213 0.75 2.00 4.25
N ALA A 214 0.81 0.92 5.02
CA ALA A 214 -0.06 -0.24 4.86
C ALA A 214 -1.54 0.14 5.04
N LEU A 215 -1.86 1.11 5.90
CA LEU A 215 -3.22 1.62 6.06
C LEU A 215 -3.74 2.26 4.77
N ILE A 216 -2.92 3.08 4.10
CA ILE A 216 -3.29 3.74 2.83
C ILE A 216 -3.34 2.71 1.69
N ALA A 217 -2.41 1.76 1.66
CA ALA A 217 -2.41 0.64 0.73
C ALA A 217 -3.72 -0.18 0.85
N TYR A 218 -4.14 -0.48 2.08
CA TYR A 218 -5.41 -1.15 2.33
C TYR A 218 -6.61 -0.28 1.93
N ALA A 219 -6.63 1.01 2.29
CA ALA A 219 -7.74 1.91 1.98
C ALA A 219 -7.95 2.07 0.46
N SER A 220 -6.88 2.29 -0.29
CA SER A 220 -6.94 2.36 -1.76
C SER A 220 -7.34 1.02 -2.40
N SER A 221 -6.84 -0.10 -1.89
CA SER A 221 -7.25 -1.44 -2.32
C SER A 221 -8.72 -1.74 -2.01
N TRP A 222 -9.20 -1.29 -0.85
CA TRP A 222 -10.61 -1.41 -0.47
C TRP A 222 -11.48 -0.62 -1.44
N LEU A 223 -11.11 0.64 -1.73
CA LEU A 223 -11.86 1.47 -2.67
C LEU A 223 -11.92 0.82 -4.05
N LYS A 224 -10.79 0.33 -4.58
CA LYS A 224 -10.75 -0.41 -5.84
C LYS A 224 -11.63 -1.66 -5.82
N CYS A 225 -11.61 -2.41 -4.72
CA CYS A 225 -12.34 -3.67 -4.58
C CYS A 225 -13.86 -3.47 -4.58
N TRP A 226 -14.33 -2.43 -3.89
CA TRP A 226 -15.76 -2.17 -3.66
C TRP A 226 -16.37 -1.19 -4.66
N HIS A 227 -15.60 -0.20 -5.09
CA HIS A 227 -16.00 0.88 -6.01
C HIS A 227 -14.98 1.03 -7.15
N PRO A 228 -14.78 -0.02 -7.99
CA PRO A 228 -13.81 0.03 -9.08
C PRO A 228 -14.14 1.10 -10.13
N ASP A 229 -15.42 1.46 -10.26
CA ASP A 229 -15.94 2.55 -11.09
C ASP A 229 -15.45 3.92 -10.60
N VAL A 230 -15.69 4.24 -9.32
CA VAL A 230 -15.22 5.48 -8.70
C VAL A 230 -13.70 5.56 -8.72
N PHE A 231 -13.03 4.45 -8.38
CA PHE A 231 -11.58 4.34 -8.38
C PHE A 231 -10.99 4.60 -9.77
N CYS A 232 -11.57 4.02 -10.81
CA CYS A 232 -11.17 4.26 -12.20
C CYS A 232 -11.33 5.74 -12.59
N ALA A 233 -12.51 6.33 -12.34
CA ALA A 233 -12.77 7.72 -12.68
C ALA A 233 -11.79 8.67 -11.98
N ALA A 234 -11.53 8.44 -10.68
CA ALA A 234 -10.59 9.24 -9.92
C ALA A 234 -9.14 9.12 -10.43
N LEU A 235 -8.67 7.90 -10.74
CA LEU A 235 -7.33 7.70 -11.31
C LEU A 235 -7.17 8.34 -12.69
N LEU A 236 -8.19 8.28 -13.55
CA LEU A 236 -8.18 8.96 -14.84
C LEU A 236 -8.15 10.48 -14.66
N ASN A 237 -8.88 10.99 -13.67
CA ASN A 237 -8.93 12.43 -13.39
C ASN A 237 -7.68 12.97 -12.67
N ALA A 238 -6.90 12.09 -12.07
CA ALA A 238 -5.60 12.42 -11.48
C ALA A 238 -4.46 12.56 -12.51
N GLN A 239 -4.65 12.12 -13.75
CA GLN A 239 -3.61 12.16 -14.78
C GLN A 239 -3.10 13.61 -15.02
N PRO A 240 -1.81 13.82 -15.33
CA PRO A 240 -0.80 12.82 -15.70
C PRO A 240 -0.08 12.18 -14.51
N MET A 241 -0.58 12.30 -13.28
CA MET A 241 0.00 11.62 -12.12
C MET A 241 -0.15 10.10 -12.21
N GLY A 242 0.81 9.35 -11.67
CA GLY A 242 0.77 7.89 -11.55
C GLY A 242 1.60 7.13 -12.60
N PHE A 243 1.73 5.82 -12.40
CA PHE A 243 2.62 4.96 -13.20
C PHE A 243 1.97 4.35 -14.45
N TYR A 244 0.65 4.45 -14.60
CA TYR A 244 -0.11 3.72 -15.62
C TYR A 244 -0.74 4.66 -16.63
N ALA A 245 -0.63 4.31 -17.90
CA ALA A 245 -1.31 5.03 -18.96
C ALA A 245 -2.85 4.89 -18.81
N PRO A 246 -3.64 5.90 -19.22
CA PRO A 246 -5.11 5.84 -19.17
C PRO A 246 -5.71 4.56 -19.74
N ALA A 247 -5.17 4.06 -20.85
CA ALA A 247 -5.62 2.81 -21.48
C ALA A 247 -5.46 1.58 -20.57
N GLN A 248 -4.39 1.54 -19.76
CA GLN A 248 -4.18 0.45 -18.80
C GLN A 248 -5.20 0.51 -17.65
N ILE A 249 -5.49 1.72 -17.16
CA ILE A 249 -6.50 1.97 -16.10
C ILE A 249 -7.89 1.54 -16.60
N VAL A 250 -8.27 1.96 -17.81
CA VAL A 250 -9.56 1.59 -18.43
C VAL A 250 -9.67 0.06 -18.60
N ARG A 251 -8.61 -0.60 -19.06
CA ARG A 251 -8.60 -2.06 -19.21
C ARG A 251 -8.73 -2.77 -17.86
N ASP A 252 -8.03 -2.30 -16.84
CA ASP A 252 -8.13 -2.85 -15.48
C ASP A 252 -9.55 -2.68 -14.92
N ALA A 253 -10.17 -1.51 -15.08
CA ALA A 253 -11.55 -1.28 -14.66
C ALA A 253 -12.55 -2.22 -15.36
N ARG A 254 -12.40 -2.41 -16.68
CA ARG A 254 -13.21 -3.37 -17.45
C ARG A 254 -13.05 -4.80 -16.93
N ASN A 255 -11.83 -5.22 -16.60
CA ASN A 255 -11.58 -6.52 -15.99
C ASN A 255 -12.22 -6.67 -14.59
N HIS A 256 -12.53 -5.56 -13.92
CA HIS A 256 -13.29 -5.54 -12.67
C HIS A 256 -14.80 -5.37 -12.87
N GLY A 257 -15.29 -5.46 -14.11
CA GLY A 257 -16.70 -5.37 -14.46
C GLY A 257 -17.26 -3.94 -14.50
N VAL A 258 -16.40 -2.93 -14.67
CA VAL A 258 -16.83 -1.54 -14.87
C VAL A 258 -17.17 -1.32 -16.34
N GLU A 259 -18.37 -0.81 -16.60
CA GLU A 259 -18.74 -0.30 -17.92
C GLU A 259 -18.02 1.03 -18.15
N VAL A 260 -17.16 1.10 -19.17
CA VAL A 260 -16.46 2.34 -19.53
C VAL A 260 -16.97 2.83 -20.87
N ARG A 261 -17.70 3.94 -20.84
CA ARG A 261 -18.29 4.58 -22.01
C ARG A 261 -17.28 5.54 -22.64
N PRO A 262 -17.15 5.54 -23.99
CA PRO A 262 -16.16 6.35 -24.68
C PRO A 262 -16.43 7.84 -24.52
N VAL A 263 -15.46 8.67 -24.92
CA VAL A 263 -15.67 10.10 -25.05
C VAL A 263 -16.83 10.35 -26.03
N CYS A 264 -17.75 11.23 -25.65
CA CYS A 264 -18.91 11.58 -26.44
C CYS A 264 -19.09 13.09 -26.42
N VAL A 265 -19.16 13.70 -27.60
CA VAL A 265 -19.28 15.16 -27.74
C VAL A 265 -20.55 15.70 -27.09
N ASN A 266 -21.63 14.92 -27.11
CA ASN A 266 -22.92 15.28 -26.53
C ASN A 266 -23.07 14.94 -25.03
N ALA A 267 -22.16 14.14 -24.45
CA ALA A 267 -22.29 13.70 -23.05
C ALA A 267 -21.07 14.01 -22.16
N SER A 268 -19.84 13.81 -22.65
CA SER A 268 -18.62 13.95 -21.85
C SER A 268 -18.38 15.38 -21.38
N LEU A 269 -18.05 15.57 -20.10
CA LEU A 269 -17.47 16.81 -19.58
C LEU A 269 -15.95 16.81 -19.78
N TRP A 270 -15.24 17.82 -19.26
CA TRP A 270 -13.78 17.83 -19.25
C TRP A 270 -13.22 16.60 -18.53
N ASP A 271 -13.61 16.39 -17.28
CA ASP A 271 -13.25 15.24 -16.47
C ASP A 271 -14.13 14.01 -16.75
N CYS A 272 -13.62 12.83 -16.41
CA CYS A 272 -14.39 11.60 -16.44
C CYS A 272 -15.49 11.66 -15.37
N THR A 273 -16.70 11.23 -15.73
CA THR A 273 -17.88 11.28 -14.86
C THR A 273 -18.44 9.89 -14.60
N LEU A 274 -19.28 9.79 -13.57
CA LEU A 274 -20.02 8.58 -13.22
C LEU A 274 -21.46 8.74 -13.70
N GLU A 275 -21.91 7.84 -14.57
CA GLU A 275 -23.27 7.82 -15.13
C GLU A 275 -24.06 6.64 -14.52
N PRO A 276 -25.32 6.85 -14.08
CA PRO A 276 -26.13 5.77 -13.55
C PRO A 276 -26.35 4.66 -14.58
N LYS A 277 -26.44 3.43 -14.09
CA LYS A 277 -26.80 2.24 -14.85
C LYS A 277 -28.12 1.69 -14.30
N ASN A 278 -28.79 0.84 -15.09
CA ASN A 278 -29.97 0.09 -14.65
C ASN A 278 -29.70 -0.87 -13.48
N ASP A 279 -28.42 -1.10 -13.15
CA ASP A 279 -27.97 -1.92 -12.02
C ASP A 279 -27.55 -0.98 -10.88
N GLU A 280 -28.23 -1.05 -9.74
CA GLU A 280 -28.05 -0.12 -8.61
C GLU A 280 -26.69 -0.24 -7.91
N ASP A 281 -25.87 -1.24 -8.26
CA ASP A 281 -24.64 -1.53 -7.54
C ASP A 281 -23.45 -0.68 -7.98
N ARG A 282 -23.44 -0.16 -9.22
CA ARG A 282 -22.28 0.53 -9.82
C ARG A 282 -22.67 1.55 -10.88
N PHE A 283 -21.82 2.55 -11.06
CA PHE A 283 -21.90 3.52 -12.15
C PHE A 283 -21.10 3.06 -13.38
N ALA A 284 -21.53 3.52 -14.56
CA ALA A 284 -20.70 3.51 -15.75
C ALA A 284 -19.73 4.70 -15.70
N VAL A 285 -18.47 4.48 -16.08
CA VAL A 285 -17.47 5.55 -16.18
C VAL A 285 -17.53 6.14 -17.58
N ARG A 286 -17.92 7.41 -17.70
CA ARG A 286 -17.81 8.18 -18.94
C ARG A 286 -16.42 8.79 -19.05
N LEU A 287 -15.70 8.50 -20.13
CA LEU A 287 -14.43 9.16 -20.39
C LEU A 287 -14.64 10.66 -20.66
N GLY A 288 -13.87 11.49 -19.98
CA GLY A 288 -13.87 12.94 -20.18
C GLY A 288 -13.13 13.39 -21.42
N LEU A 289 -13.45 14.58 -21.92
CA LEU A 289 -12.82 15.23 -23.08
C LEU A 289 -11.31 15.40 -22.88
N ARG A 290 -10.83 15.50 -21.65
CA ARG A 290 -9.40 15.51 -21.30
C ARG A 290 -8.60 14.29 -21.78
N MET A 291 -9.28 13.19 -22.09
CA MET A 291 -8.65 11.98 -22.62
C MET A 291 -8.36 12.07 -24.12
N VAL A 292 -8.90 13.08 -24.80
CA VAL A 292 -8.64 13.33 -26.23
C VAL A 292 -7.30 14.04 -26.37
N LYS A 293 -6.31 13.33 -26.93
CA LYS A 293 -4.98 13.89 -27.16
C LYS A 293 -5.08 15.10 -28.10
N GLY A 294 -4.52 16.23 -27.69
CA GLY A 294 -4.49 17.47 -28.48
C GLY A 294 -5.72 18.37 -28.31
N LEU A 295 -6.74 17.97 -27.55
CA LEU A 295 -7.89 18.83 -27.25
C LEU A 295 -7.56 19.76 -26.08
N ALA A 296 -7.53 21.07 -26.34
CA ALA A 296 -7.33 22.08 -25.31
C ALA A 296 -8.58 22.21 -24.41
N ASN A 297 -8.38 22.50 -23.12
CA ASN A 297 -9.48 22.67 -22.16
C ASN A 297 -10.46 23.79 -22.58
N ALA A 298 -9.94 24.91 -23.10
CA ALA A 298 -10.78 26.00 -23.61
C ALA A 298 -11.70 25.56 -24.77
N ALA A 299 -11.19 24.73 -25.70
CA ALA A 299 -11.99 24.19 -26.79
C ALA A 299 -13.04 23.19 -26.28
N ALA A 300 -12.66 22.34 -25.31
CA ALA A 300 -13.62 21.43 -24.66
C ALA A 300 -14.73 22.20 -23.93
N ALA A 301 -14.40 23.32 -23.26
CA ALA A 301 -15.37 24.18 -22.61
C ALA A 301 -16.33 24.81 -23.63
N ALA A 302 -15.85 25.24 -24.79
CA ALA A 302 -16.69 25.76 -25.87
C ALA A 302 -17.69 24.71 -26.40
N ILE A 303 -17.24 23.46 -26.57
CA ILE A 303 -18.11 22.32 -26.95
C ILE A 303 -19.20 22.10 -25.90
N VAL A 304 -18.83 22.10 -24.61
CA VAL A 304 -19.78 21.90 -23.51
C VAL A 304 -20.79 23.05 -23.40
N ALA A 305 -20.37 24.29 -23.66
CA ALA A 305 -21.25 25.45 -23.69
C ALA A 305 -22.23 25.37 -24.88
N ALA A 306 -21.74 25.12 -26.09
CA ALA A 306 -22.57 25.06 -27.30
C ALA A 306 -23.64 23.96 -27.21
N ARG A 307 -23.31 22.77 -26.68
CA ARG A 307 -24.30 21.69 -26.55
C ARG A 307 -25.37 21.93 -25.49
N ALA A 308 -25.14 22.85 -24.55
CA ALA A 308 -26.12 23.19 -23.53
C ALA A 308 -27.32 23.93 -24.13
N GLU A 309 -27.13 24.61 -25.26
CA GLU A 309 -28.18 25.23 -26.06
C GLU A 309 -28.88 24.19 -26.96
N GLN A 310 -28.10 23.38 -27.68
CA GLN A 310 -28.62 22.34 -28.56
C GLN A 310 -27.61 21.23 -28.78
N LEU A 311 -28.04 19.97 -28.70
CA LEU A 311 -27.17 18.81 -28.99
C LEU A 311 -26.70 18.82 -30.45
N PHE A 312 -25.46 18.39 -30.66
CA PHE A 312 -24.89 18.23 -32.00
C PHE A 312 -25.52 17.04 -32.71
N SER A 313 -26.05 17.26 -33.91
CA SER A 313 -26.66 16.24 -34.76
C SER A 313 -25.71 15.73 -35.85
N SER A 314 -24.73 16.56 -36.22
CA SER A 314 -23.73 16.28 -37.26
C SER A 314 -22.34 16.79 -36.87
N VAL A 315 -21.32 16.42 -37.66
CA VAL A 315 -19.96 16.96 -37.50
C VAL A 315 -19.90 18.44 -37.93
N ASP A 316 -20.71 18.85 -38.89
CA ASP A 316 -20.76 20.24 -39.35
C ASP A 316 -21.25 21.19 -38.24
N ASP A 317 -22.10 20.70 -37.34
CA ASP A 317 -22.60 21.44 -36.17
C ASP A 317 -21.49 21.77 -35.16
N LEU A 318 -20.36 21.04 -35.19
CA LEU A 318 -19.20 21.26 -34.32
C LEU A 318 -18.29 22.39 -34.81
N ARG A 319 -18.52 22.89 -36.03
CA ARG A 319 -17.78 24.03 -36.53
C ARG A 319 -18.11 25.26 -35.66
N PRO A 320 -17.12 26.03 -35.20
CA PRO A 320 -17.39 27.28 -34.50
C PRO A 320 -18.33 28.14 -35.35
N ARG A 321 -19.43 28.60 -34.74
CA ARG A 321 -20.23 29.69 -35.31
C ARG A 321 -19.44 30.99 -35.11
N GLY A 322 -18.44 31.23 -35.97
CA GLY A 322 -17.53 32.39 -35.89
C GLY A 322 -16.10 32.04 -36.23
#